data_AF-A0A8T5HUE7-F1
#
_entry.id   AF-A0A8T5HUE7-F1
#
_cell.length_a   1.000
_cell.length_b   1.000
_cell.length_c   1.000
_cell.angle_alpha   90.00
_cell.angle_beta   90.00
_cell.angle_gamma   90.00
#
_symmetry.space_group_name_H-M   'P 1'
#
loop_
_entity.id
_entity.type
_entity.pdbx_description
1 polymer ?
#
loop_
_entity_poly.entity_id
_entity_poly.type
_entity_poly.pdbx_seq_one_letter_code
_entity_poly.pdbx_strand_id
1 'polypeptide(L)'
;MRRIKTFYHYTRFIKEIKKDGLLLATSFAKTYAYDWILENCPEDFLSKTEIRRLQAYQHQNKKLIDLYKKEQDDEENYESCYRDIEFKYKNKLLEEFFNNEGYILAFSKKFQDGWLKGSNDPNYIASIFSKIGNKYIMFKITDKIAKHCYVLEQKYWDEKYHKPILKKKFGKDWVKLSEAFEKDMFMKKKPKLKNYLEFKKFFINLLFTKYYKSIVRIDKYKGNFKVPEFWIGEDVPISRCEFGSVSFKELKEKTGVTRKEVVERKMTRADLSERKKKSSRSSLLKAR
;
A
#
# COMPACT_ATOMS: atom_id res chain seq x y z
N MET A 1 17.45 17.90 -21.60
CA MET A 1 16.97 18.43 -20.30
C MET A 1 16.50 17.29 -19.42
N ARG A 2 17.05 17.14 -18.20
CA ARG A 2 16.63 16.10 -17.24
C ARG A 2 15.20 16.38 -16.79
N ARG A 3 14.27 15.42 -16.93
CA ARG A 3 12.85 15.62 -16.59
C ARG A 3 12.68 15.48 -15.08
N ILE A 4 12.79 16.61 -14.38
CA ILE A 4 12.54 16.66 -12.95
C ILE A 4 11.03 16.58 -12.70
N LYS A 5 10.54 15.44 -12.21
CA LYS A 5 9.14 15.28 -11.78
C LYS A 5 9.00 15.76 -10.32
N THR A 6 7.93 16.51 -10.06
CA THR A 6 7.61 17.03 -8.72
C THR A 6 6.66 16.07 -8.02
N PHE A 7 6.96 15.74 -6.76
CA PHE A 7 6.23 14.80 -5.93
C PHE A 7 5.86 15.41 -4.59
N TYR A 8 4.85 14.81 -3.96
CA TYR A 8 4.30 15.25 -2.68
C TYR A 8 4.23 14.07 -1.71
N HIS A 9 4.76 14.26 -0.51
CA HIS A 9 4.57 13.35 0.62
C HIS A 9 3.69 14.03 1.67
N TYR A 10 2.50 13.48 1.92
CA TYR A 10 1.56 14.00 2.92
C TYR A 10 1.82 13.35 4.28
N THR A 11 2.02 14.17 5.31
CA THR A 11 2.42 13.69 6.64
C THR A 11 2.11 14.70 7.73
N ARG A 12 1.57 14.24 8.86
CA ARG A 12 1.40 15.04 10.09
C ARG A 12 2.71 15.25 10.84
N PHE A 13 3.75 14.49 10.48
CA PHE A 13 5.03 14.42 11.19
C PHE A 13 6.12 15.32 10.59
N ILE A 14 5.74 16.48 10.03
CA ILE A 14 6.72 17.41 9.45
C ILE A 14 7.79 17.83 10.47
N LYS A 15 7.43 18.01 11.74
CA LYS A 15 8.38 18.47 12.77
C LYS A 15 9.47 17.43 13.02
N GLU A 16 9.08 16.17 13.12
CA GLU A 16 9.99 15.03 13.26
C GLU A 16 10.90 14.91 12.04
N ILE A 17 10.35 14.93 10.83
CA ILE A 17 11.13 14.83 9.60
C ILE A 17 12.13 15.99 9.47
N LYS A 18 11.74 17.21 9.88
CA LYS A 18 12.66 18.35 9.91
C LYS A 18 13.82 18.16 10.88
N LYS A 19 13.59 17.51 12.02
CA LYS A 19 14.64 17.19 12.99
C LYS A 19 15.62 16.16 12.43
N ASP A 20 15.13 15.20 11.66
CA ASP A 20 15.94 14.12 11.09
C ASP A 20 16.80 14.57 9.89
N GLY A 21 16.48 15.69 9.24
CA GLY A 21 17.27 16.25 8.14
C GLY A 21 17.06 15.57 6.78
N LEU A 22 16.33 14.46 6.74
CA LEU A 22 16.04 13.67 5.56
C LEU A 22 14.58 13.22 5.56
N LEU A 23 13.96 13.13 4.39
CA LEU A 23 12.74 12.35 4.18
C LEU A 23 13.17 10.90 3.95
N LEU A 24 13.03 10.07 4.97
CA LEU A 24 13.54 8.70 4.96
C LEU A 24 12.60 7.75 4.21
N ALA A 25 13.20 6.90 3.37
CA ALA A 25 12.57 5.75 2.80
C ALA A 25 12.26 4.74 3.90
N THR A 26 11.00 4.29 3.97
CA THR A 26 10.61 3.26 4.92
C THR A 26 10.57 1.92 4.21
N SER A 27 11.08 0.88 4.87
CA SER A 27 10.91 -0.49 4.38
C SER A 27 9.43 -0.79 4.16
N PHE A 28 9.09 -1.20 2.93
CA PHE A 28 7.73 -1.53 2.55
C PHE A 28 7.44 -2.99 2.87
N ALA A 29 6.56 -3.24 3.83
CA ALA A 29 6.17 -4.58 4.26
C ALA A 29 4.71 -4.93 3.91
N LYS A 30 4.12 -4.39 2.83
CA LYS A 30 2.77 -4.85 2.42
C LYS A 30 2.87 -5.95 1.37
N THR A 31 3.13 -7.17 1.84
CA THR A 31 3.24 -8.37 0.99
C THR A 31 2.09 -9.35 1.16
N TYR A 32 1.27 -9.18 2.21
CA TYR A 32 0.12 -10.05 2.49
C TYR A 32 -0.81 -10.22 1.28
N ALA A 33 -1.04 -9.17 0.48
CA ALA A 33 -1.89 -9.25 -0.71
C ALA A 33 -1.27 -10.04 -1.88
N TYR A 34 0.05 -10.18 -1.93
CA TYR A 34 0.74 -11.01 -2.95
C TYR A 34 0.67 -12.49 -2.60
N ASP A 35 0.77 -12.83 -1.32
CA ASP A 35 0.61 -14.20 -0.80
C ASP A 35 -0.76 -14.76 -1.21
N TRP A 36 -1.83 -13.95 -1.08
CA TRP A 36 -3.17 -14.30 -1.55
C TRP A 36 -3.26 -14.60 -3.05
N ILE A 37 -2.49 -13.88 -3.87
CA ILE A 37 -2.41 -14.15 -5.31
C ILE A 37 -1.76 -15.52 -5.53
N LEU A 38 -0.61 -15.78 -4.88
CA LEU A 38 0.09 -17.05 -5.02
C LEU A 38 -0.75 -18.23 -4.55
N GLU A 39 -1.58 -18.05 -3.50
CA GLU A 39 -2.47 -19.10 -3.01
C GLU A 39 -3.69 -19.36 -3.91
N ASN A 40 -4.23 -18.33 -4.57
CA ASN A 40 -5.57 -18.42 -5.20
C ASN A 40 -5.58 -18.31 -6.72
N CYS A 41 -4.60 -17.63 -7.30
CA CYS A 41 -4.45 -17.39 -8.74
C CYS A 41 -2.96 -17.23 -9.13
N PRO A 42 -2.06 -18.19 -8.79
CA PRO A 42 -0.64 -18.08 -9.07
C PRO A 42 -0.32 -17.99 -10.56
N GLU A 43 -1.19 -18.55 -11.43
CA GLU A 43 -1.09 -18.48 -12.88
C GLU A 43 -1.12 -17.05 -13.45
N ASP A 44 -1.59 -16.08 -12.67
CA ASP A 44 -1.55 -14.69 -13.08
C ASP A 44 -0.13 -14.11 -13.10
N PHE A 45 0.81 -14.70 -12.35
CA PHE A 45 2.19 -14.18 -12.18
C PHE A 45 3.28 -15.21 -12.44
N LEU A 46 2.96 -16.50 -12.37
CA LEU A 46 3.91 -17.59 -12.45
C LEU A 46 3.62 -18.47 -13.66
N SER A 47 4.67 -18.90 -14.34
CA SER A 47 4.61 -19.97 -15.35
C SER A 47 4.22 -21.31 -14.72
N LYS A 48 3.77 -22.26 -15.53
CA LYS A 48 3.46 -23.63 -15.08
C LYS A 48 4.63 -24.28 -14.33
N THR A 49 5.86 -24.02 -14.75
CA THR A 49 7.06 -24.55 -14.11
C THR A 49 7.29 -23.92 -12.73
N GLU A 50 7.11 -22.61 -12.62
CA GLU A 50 7.23 -21.89 -11.34
C GLU A 50 6.13 -22.30 -10.36
N ILE A 51 4.89 -22.52 -10.83
CA ILE A 51 3.79 -23.02 -10.00
C ILE A 51 4.13 -24.40 -9.43
N ARG A 52 4.65 -25.32 -10.24
CA ARG A 52 5.08 -26.66 -9.77
C ARG A 52 6.17 -26.55 -8.70
N ARG A 53 7.13 -25.65 -8.89
CA ARG A 53 8.20 -25.40 -7.92
C ARG A 53 7.67 -24.79 -6.62
N LEU A 54 6.73 -23.84 -6.70
CA LEU A 54 6.03 -23.27 -5.55
C LEU A 54 5.28 -24.36 -4.77
N GLN A 55 4.51 -25.20 -5.45
CA GLN A 55 3.75 -26.30 -4.83
C GLN A 55 4.67 -27.32 -4.14
N ALA A 56 5.74 -27.73 -4.81
CA ALA A 56 6.72 -28.67 -4.25
C ALA A 56 7.38 -28.09 -2.98
N TYR A 57 7.72 -26.79 -3.03
CA TYR A 57 8.30 -26.10 -1.89
C TYR A 57 7.32 -25.96 -0.72
N GLN A 58 6.07 -25.58 -0.97
CA GLN A 58 5.01 -25.53 0.04
C GLN A 58 4.77 -26.90 0.69
N HIS A 59 4.81 -27.97 -0.11
CA HIS A 59 4.68 -29.34 0.39
C HIS A 59 5.83 -29.71 1.33
N GLN A 60 7.08 -29.46 0.91
CA GLN A 60 8.28 -29.75 1.71
C GLN A 60 8.30 -28.96 3.02
N ASN A 61 7.81 -27.71 3.01
CA ASN A 61 7.87 -26.80 4.16
C ASN A 61 6.55 -26.68 4.92
N LYS A 62 5.58 -27.59 4.69
CA LYS A 62 4.22 -27.49 5.24
C LYS A 62 4.19 -27.28 6.76
N LYS A 63 5.00 -28.03 7.52
CA LYS A 63 5.06 -27.91 8.99
C LYS A 63 5.52 -26.52 9.44
N LEU A 64 6.49 -25.95 8.74
CA LEU A 64 7.04 -24.62 9.03
C LEU A 64 6.04 -23.52 8.65
N ILE A 65 5.37 -23.66 7.50
CA ILE A 65 4.28 -22.79 7.06
C ILE A 65 3.13 -22.80 8.08
N ASP A 66 2.72 -23.99 8.54
CA ASP A 66 1.65 -24.14 9.53
C ASP A 66 2.02 -23.54 10.89
N LEU A 67 3.30 -23.62 11.28
CA LEU A 67 3.83 -22.96 12.48
C LEU A 67 3.72 -21.43 12.35
N TYR A 68 4.25 -20.85 11.27
CA TYR A 68 4.18 -19.41 11.04
C TYR A 68 2.74 -18.87 10.91
N LYS A 69 1.84 -19.62 10.28
CA LYS A 69 0.40 -19.26 10.21
C LYS A 69 -0.28 -19.22 11.59
N LYS A 70 0.23 -19.99 12.57
CA LYS A 70 -0.23 -19.98 13.96
C LYS A 70 0.40 -18.85 14.79
N GLU A 71 1.66 -18.50 14.53
CA GLU A 71 2.41 -17.44 15.24
C GLU A 71 2.07 -16.00 14.79
N GLN A 72 1.16 -15.86 13.84
CA GLN A 72 0.75 -14.60 13.21
C GLN A 72 0.09 -13.58 14.16
N ASP A 73 -0.07 -13.89 15.45
CA ASP A 73 -0.49 -12.93 16.49
C ASP A 73 0.65 -12.00 16.94
N ASP A 74 1.89 -12.25 16.48
CA ASP A 74 3.04 -11.35 16.65
C ASP A 74 3.44 -10.72 15.30
N GLU A 75 2.87 -9.54 15.00
CA GLU A 75 3.06 -8.80 13.74
C GLU A 75 4.54 -8.58 13.37
N GLU A 76 5.45 -8.51 14.34
CA GLU A 76 6.87 -8.24 14.08
C GLU A 76 7.66 -9.49 13.64
N ASN A 77 7.26 -10.69 14.10
CA ASN A 77 8.01 -11.92 13.85
C ASN A 77 7.50 -12.67 12.59
N TYR A 78 6.19 -12.67 12.37
CA TYR A 78 5.54 -13.25 11.20
C TYR A 78 6.05 -12.63 9.87
N GLU A 79 6.30 -11.32 9.87
CA GLU A 79 6.73 -10.58 8.68
C GLU A 79 8.14 -10.95 8.20
N SER A 80 9.00 -11.56 9.02
CA SER A 80 10.41 -11.83 8.66
C SER A 80 10.66 -13.27 8.19
N CYS A 81 10.04 -14.28 8.79
CA CYS A 81 10.33 -15.68 8.46
C CYS A 81 9.42 -16.27 7.37
N TYR A 82 8.14 -15.84 7.29
CA TYR A 82 7.25 -16.24 6.18
C TYR A 82 7.66 -15.57 4.85
N ARG A 83 8.38 -14.44 4.95
CA ARG A 83 8.94 -13.64 3.84
C ARG A 83 9.91 -14.45 2.98
N ASP A 84 10.77 -15.28 3.56
CA ASP A 84 11.75 -16.04 2.77
C ASP A 84 11.13 -17.23 2.01
N ILE A 85 9.97 -17.70 2.47
CA ILE A 85 9.30 -18.90 1.97
C ILE A 85 8.50 -18.61 0.68
N GLU A 86 7.74 -17.52 0.64
CA GLU A 86 6.88 -17.21 -0.53
C GLU A 86 7.54 -16.27 -1.55
N PHE A 87 8.66 -15.63 -1.21
CA PHE A 87 9.31 -14.65 -2.09
C PHE A 87 10.17 -15.24 -3.21
N LYS A 88 10.45 -16.56 -3.17
CA LYS A 88 11.26 -17.24 -4.20
C LYS A 88 10.61 -17.21 -5.59
N TYR A 89 9.28 -17.00 -5.67
CA TYR A 89 8.53 -17.05 -6.92
C TYR A 89 7.86 -15.70 -7.21
N LYS A 90 8.59 -14.85 -7.90
CA LYS A 90 8.13 -13.54 -8.38
C LYS A 90 8.57 -13.35 -9.81
N ASN A 91 7.79 -12.58 -10.57
CA ASN A 91 8.35 -12.01 -11.79
C ASN A 91 9.46 -11.01 -11.42
N LYS A 92 10.42 -10.82 -12.33
CA LYS A 92 11.61 -9.98 -12.10
C LYS A 92 11.27 -8.55 -11.63
N LEU A 93 10.20 -7.95 -12.15
CA LEU A 93 9.84 -6.58 -11.78
C LEU A 93 9.30 -6.49 -10.35
N LEU A 94 8.51 -7.47 -9.92
CA LEU A 94 8.04 -7.57 -8.55
C LEU A 94 9.19 -7.91 -7.60
N GLU A 95 10.09 -8.79 -8.01
CA GLU A 95 11.31 -9.09 -7.26
C GLU A 95 12.12 -7.81 -6.98
N GLU A 96 12.42 -7.04 -8.04
CA GLU A 96 13.12 -5.75 -7.90
C GLU A 96 12.32 -4.74 -7.05
N PHE A 97 10.99 -4.70 -7.18
CA PHE A 97 10.15 -3.81 -6.39
C PHE A 97 10.19 -4.18 -4.91
N PHE A 98 10.02 -5.46 -4.56
CA PHE A 98 9.93 -5.93 -3.18
C PHE A 98 11.28 -6.10 -2.47
N ASN A 99 12.38 -6.29 -3.19
CA ASN A 99 13.72 -6.43 -2.61
C ASN A 99 14.40 -5.09 -2.32
N ASN A 100 13.75 -3.97 -2.63
CA ASN A 100 14.30 -2.65 -2.33
C ASN A 100 14.20 -2.35 -0.83
N GLU A 101 15.27 -1.83 -0.23
CA GLU A 101 15.43 -1.66 1.22
C GLU A 101 14.44 -0.64 1.81
N GLY A 102 13.89 0.25 0.99
CA GLY A 102 12.80 1.12 1.38
C GLY A 102 12.26 1.99 0.27
N TYR A 103 11.10 2.58 0.53
CA TYR A 103 10.52 3.59 -0.33
C TYR A 103 9.90 4.72 0.48
N ILE A 104 9.95 5.93 -0.10
CA ILE A 104 9.07 7.03 0.27
C ILE A 104 7.79 6.89 -0.56
N LEU A 105 6.66 6.76 0.11
CA LEU A 105 5.36 6.88 -0.53
C LEU A 105 5.12 8.34 -0.92
N ALA A 106 4.92 8.55 -2.21
CA ALA A 106 4.80 9.86 -2.83
C ALA A 106 3.65 9.91 -3.82
N PHE A 107 3.20 11.13 -4.09
CA PHE A 107 2.01 11.37 -4.86
C PHE A 107 2.23 12.49 -5.88
N SER A 108 1.46 12.46 -6.98
CA SER A 108 1.40 13.60 -7.89
C SER A 108 0.56 14.73 -7.29
N LYS A 109 0.67 15.94 -7.85
CA LYS A 109 -0.25 17.05 -7.52
C LYS A 109 -1.73 16.65 -7.67
N LYS A 110 -2.03 15.78 -8.65
CA LYS A 110 -3.39 15.24 -8.91
C LYS A 110 -3.93 14.35 -7.80
N PHE A 111 -3.10 13.90 -6.85
CA PHE A 111 -3.58 13.07 -5.76
C PHE A 111 -4.57 13.82 -4.86
N GLN A 112 -4.38 15.13 -4.65
CA GLN A 112 -5.39 15.93 -3.96
C GLN A 112 -6.73 15.90 -4.70
N ASP A 113 -6.74 15.86 -6.04
CA ASP A 113 -7.97 15.85 -6.82
C ASP A 113 -8.60 14.45 -6.91
N GLY A 114 -7.79 13.38 -6.83
CA GLY A 114 -8.24 11.98 -6.92
C GLY A 114 -8.67 11.36 -5.58
N TRP A 115 -7.89 11.56 -4.52
CA TRP A 115 -8.16 11.01 -3.20
C TRP A 115 -9.33 11.71 -2.49
N LEU A 116 -9.48 13.03 -2.70
CA LEU A 116 -10.56 13.82 -2.11
C LEU A 116 -11.91 13.69 -2.85
N LYS A 117 -11.91 13.34 -4.15
CA LYS A 117 -13.15 13.13 -4.94
C LYS A 117 -13.59 11.67 -5.02
N GLY A 118 -12.73 10.72 -4.64
CA GLY A 118 -12.98 9.28 -4.78
C GLY A 118 -13.96 8.72 -3.75
N SER A 119 -13.83 9.11 -2.50
CA SER A 119 -14.76 8.70 -1.44
C SER A 119 -15.84 9.77 -1.23
N ASN A 120 -17.11 9.38 -1.25
CA ASN A 120 -18.21 10.25 -0.84
C ASN A 120 -18.52 10.11 0.66
N ASP A 121 -17.70 9.36 1.41
CA ASP A 121 -17.88 9.17 2.84
C ASP A 121 -17.00 10.17 3.63
N PRO A 122 -17.61 11.19 4.26
CA PRO A 122 -16.90 12.14 5.12
C PRO A 122 -16.16 11.45 6.26
N ASN A 123 -16.63 10.27 6.70
CA ASN A 123 -16.05 9.52 7.80
C ASN A 123 -14.68 8.96 7.44
N TYR A 124 -14.61 8.27 6.32
CA TYR A 124 -13.38 7.77 5.73
C TYR A 124 -12.38 8.90 5.43
N ILE A 125 -12.83 9.99 4.82
CA ILE A 125 -11.97 11.11 4.44
C ILE A 125 -11.36 11.77 5.68
N ALA A 126 -12.15 12.10 6.70
CA ALA A 126 -11.60 12.71 7.91
C ALA A 126 -10.72 11.72 8.71
N SER A 127 -11.00 10.41 8.66
CA SER A 127 -10.13 9.39 9.27
C SER A 127 -8.76 9.33 8.61
N ILE A 128 -8.68 9.38 7.28
CA ILE A 128 -7.37 9.39 6.62
C ILE A 128 -6.69 10.74 6.85
N PHE A 129 -7.41 11.86 6.77
CA PHE A 129 -6.83 13.18 7.01
C PHE A 129 -6.28 13.33 8.46
N SER A 130 -6.90 12.67 9.45
CA SER A 130 -6.35 12.61 10.82
C SER A 130 -5.11 11.72 10.93
N LYS A 131 -5.02 10.64 10.12
CA LYS A 131 -3.85 9.74 10.05
C LYS A 131 -2.66 10.38 9.34
N ILE A 132 -2.86 10.93 8.14
CA ILE A 132 -1.78 11.48 7.31
C ILE A 132 -1.52 12.96 7.58
N GLY A 133 -2.45 13.69 8.20
CA GLY A 133 -2.34 15.12 8.44
C GLY A 133 -2.67 16.01 7.24
N ASN A 134 -2.64 17.32 7.48
CA ASN A 134 -2.90 18.35 6.47
C ASN A 134 -1.62 18.95 5.87
N LYS A 135 -0.49 18.35 6.17
CA LYS A 135 0.85 18.88 5.94
C LYS A 135 1.50 18.08 4.82
N TYR A 136 2.27 18.73 3.95
CA TYR A 136 2.97 18.05 2.86
C TYR A 136 4.40 18.55 2.69
N ILE A 137 5.22 17.66 2.14
CA ILE A 137 6.60 17.89 1.71
C ILE A 137 6.62 17.71 0.20
N MET A 138 6.90 18.77 -0.53
CA MET A 138 7.09 18.75 -1.97
C MET A 138 8.57 18.57 -2.28
N PHE A 139 8.91 17.65 -3.19
CA PHE A 139 10.29 17.36 -3.54
C PHE A 139 10.42 16.91 -4.99
N LYS A 140 11.67 16.83 -5.46
CA LYS A 140 12.04 16.53 -6.83
C LYS A 140 13.11 15.45 -6.83
N ILE A 141 13.03 14.50 -7.76
CA ILE A 141 14.02 13.43 -7.92
C ILE A 141 14.80 13.59 -9.22
N THR A 142 16.00 13.03 -9.28
CA THR A 142 16.80 13.01 -10.51
C THR A 142 16.47 11.81 -11.40
N ASP A 143 16.90 11.84 -12.66
CA ASP A 143 16.74 10.69 -13.57
C ASP A 143 17.47 9.43 -13.09
N LYS A 144 18.54 9.58 -12.30
CA LYS A 144 19.25 8.45 -11.67
C LYS A 144 18.33 7.76 -10.66
N ILE A 145 17.70 8.54 -9.80
CA ILE A 145 16.74 8.08 -8.77
C ILE A 145 15.54 7.39 -9.46
N ALA A 146 15.01 8.01 -10.53
CA ALA A 146 13.81 7.54 -11.21
C ALA A 146 13.90 6.10 -11.76
N LYS A 147 15.10 5.58 -12.03
CA LYS A 147 15.33 4.20 -12.51
C LYS A 147 15.04 3.13 -11.45
N HIS A 148 15.08 3.51 -10.18
CA HIS A 148 14.83 2.65 -9.01
C HIS A 148 13.49 2.95 -8.34
N CYS A 149 12.68 3.80 -8.97
CA CYS A 149 11.38 4.20 -8.46
C CYS A 149 10.26 3.60 -9.29
N TYR A 150 9.11 3.39 -8.65
CA TYR A 150 7.98 2.72 -9.26
C TYR A 150 6.73 3.57 -9.17
N VAL A 151 5.82 3.33 -10.10
CA VAL A 151 4.46 3.88 -10.06
C VAL A 151 3.47 2.74 -10.20
N LEU A 152 2.39 2.83 -9.43
CA LEU A 152 1.27 1.89 -9.43
C LEU A 152 -0.05 2.64 -9.59
N GLU A 153 -1.07 1.93 -10.05
CA GLU A 153 -2.40 2.48 -10.20
C GLU A 153 -3.28 2.14 -8.99
N GLN A 154 -3.48 3.13 -8.12
CA GLN A 154 -4.29 3.01 -6.91
C GLN A 154 -5.78 2.80 -7.18
N LYS A 155 -6.28 3.08 -8.40
CA LYS A 155 -7.71 3.02 -8.71
C LYS A 155 -8.33 1.64 -8.43
N TYR A 156 -7.53 0.57 -8.44
CA TYR A 156 -8.05 -0.77 -8.20
C TYR A 156 -8.62 -0.91 -6.78
N TRP A 157 -8.06 -0.19 -5.81
CA TRP A 157 -8.56 -0.14 -4.43
C TRP A 157 -9.79 0.76 -4.26
N ASP A 158 -10.14 1.56 -5.27
CA ASP A 158 -11.29 2.48 -5.21
C ASP A 158 -12.60 1.70 -5.32
N GLU A 159 -13.49 1.90 -4.35
CA GLU A 159 -14.85 1.36 -4.36
C GLU A 159 -15.62 1.71 -5.62
N LYS A 160 -15.42 2.90 -6.18
CA LYS A 160 -16.05 3.33 -7.45
C LYS A 160 -15.59 2.47 -8.62
N TYR A 161 -14.41 1.86 -8.54
CA TYR A 161 -13.92 0.94 -9.55
C TYR A 161 -14.49 -0.47 -9.36
N HIS A 162 -14.38 -1.07 -8.17
CA HIS A 162 -14.70 -2.48 -8.00
C HIS A 162 -16.18 -2.76 -7.68
N LYS A 163 -16.89 -1.89 -6.94
CA LYS A 163 -18.31 -2.14 -6.57
C LYS A 163 -19.22 -2.39 -7.78
N PRO A 164 -19.18 -1.60 -8.88
CA PRO A 164 -20.03 -1.85 -10.04
C PRO A 164 -19.76 -3.21 -10.69
N ILE A 165 -18.49 -3.62 -10.73
CA ILE A 165 -18.05 -4.90 -11.30
C ILE A 165 -18.56 -6.06 -10.45
N LEU A 166 -18.44 -5.95 -9.13
CA LEU A 166 -18.91 -6.97 -8.19
C LEU A 166 -20.43 -7.08 -8.18
N LYS A 167 -21.14 -5.95 -8.16
CA LYS A 167 -22.61 -5.92 -8.27
C LYS A 167 -23.09 -6.57 -9.57
N LYS A 168 -22.40 -6.31 -10.69
CA LYS A 168 -22.72 -6.93 -11.98
C LYS A 168 -22.52 -8.45 -11.96
N LYS A 169 -21.45 -8.94 -11.32
CA LYS A 169 -21.12 -10.38 -11.31
C LYS A 169 -21.89 -11.19 -10.25
N PHE A 170 -22.06 -10.65 -9.05
CA PHE A 170 -22.60 -11.37 -7.89
C PHE A 170 -23.94 -10.80 -7.38
N GLY A 171 -24.58 -9.90 -8.12
CA GLY A 171 -25.95 -9.46 -7.84
C GLY A 171 -26.11 -8.71 -6.52
N LYS A 172 -26.96 -9.19 -5.62
CA LYS A 172 -27.15 -8.62 -4.26
C LYS A 172 -26.21 -9.25 -3.23
N ASP A 173 -25.66 -10.43 -3.53
CA ASP A 173 -24.84 -11.21 -2.59
C ASP A 173 -23.43 -10.64 -2.41
N TRP A 174 -22.96 -9.80 -3.32
CA TRP A 174 -21.60 -9.25 -3.28
C TRP A 174 -21.29 -8.53 -1.97
N VAL A 175 -22.26 -7.86 -1.34
CA VAL A 175 -22.05 -7.16 -0.05
C VAL A 175 -21.70 -8.18 1.03
N LYS A 176 -22.52 -9.22 1.17
CA LYS A 176 -22.31 -10.30 2.14
C LYS A 176 -21.00 -11.04 1.87
N LEU A 177 -20.66 -11.26 0.60
CA LEU A 177 -19.42 -11.91 0.19
C LEU A 177 -18.19 -11.03 0.45
N SER A 178 -18.28 -9.71 0.24
CA SER A 178 -17.23 -8.73 0.60
C SER A 178 -16.99 -8.70 2.10
N GLU A 179 -18.04 -8.60 2.92
CA GLU A 179 -17.92 -8.64 4.39
C GLU A 179 -17.29 -9.96 4.85
N ALA A 180 -17.68 -11.07 4.23
CA ALA A 180 -17.13 -12.37 4.53
C ALA A 180 -15.65 -12.49 4.13
N PHE A 181 -15.25 -11.88 3.02
CA PHE A 181 -13.86 -11.79 2.59
C PHE A 181 -13.03 -10.93 3.55
N GLU A 182 -13.54 -9.78 3.99
CA GLU A 182 -12.87 -8.95 5.02
C GLU A 182 -12.68 -9.74 6.32
N LYS A 183 -13.69 -10.50 6.76
CA LYS A 183 -13.57 -11.37 7.95
C LYS A 183 -12.56 -12.50 7.76
N ASP A 184 -12.42 -13.05 6.56
CA ASP A 184 -11.40 -14.07 6.25
C ASP A 184 -10.00 -13.45 6.25
N MET A 185 -9.85 -12.25 5.68
CA MET A 185 -8.59 -11.49 5.62
C MET A 185 -8.11 -11.04 6.99
N PHE A 186 -8.99 -10.50 7.84
CA PHE A 186 -8.61 -9.86 9.10
C PHE A 186 -8.88 -10.72 10.35
N MET A 187 -9.82 -11.65 10.27
CA MET A 187 -10.22 -12.49 11.42
C MET A 187 -10.08 -14.00 11.16
N LYS A 188 -9.49 -14.41 10.01
CA LYS A 188 -9.25 -15.81 9.61
C LYS A 188 -10.48 -16.73 9.72
N LYS A 189 -11.69 -16.17 9.67
CA LYS A 189 -12.94 -16.94 9.69
C LYS A 189 -13.33 -17.30 8.27
N LYS A 190 -13.02 -18.54 7.87
CA LYS A 190 -13.45 -19.09 6.57
C LYS A 190 -14.97 -19.16 6.49
N PRO A 191 -15.63 -18.31 5.69
CA PRO A 191 -17.08 -18.27 5.60
C PRO A 191 -17.60 -19.51 4.86
N LYS A 192 -18.65 -20.14 5.37
CA LYS A 192 -19.39 -21.20 4.65
C LYS A 192 -20.46 -20.61 3.72
N LEU A 193 -20.12 -19.57 2.97
CA LEU A 193 -21.04 -18.96 2.01
C LEU A 193 -20.94 -19.67 0.66
N LYS A 194 -22.11 -20.01 0.08
CA LYS A 194 -22.20 -20.46 -1.31
C LYS A 194 -21.55 -19.38 -2.20
N ASN A 195 -20.74 -19.80 -3.17
CA ASN A 195 -19.96 -18.94 -4.08
C ASN A 195 -18.80 -18.14 -3.44
N TYR A 196 -18.45 -18.36 -2.15
CA TYR A 196 -17.36 -17.63 -1.50
C TYR A 196 -16.00 -17.82 -2.19
N LEU A 197 -15.64 -19.05 -2.55
CA LEU A 197 -14.36 -19.32 -3.20
C LEU A 197 -14.26 -18.67 -4.58
N GLU A 198 -15.36 -18.68 -5.35
CA GLU A 198 -15.42 -18.00 -6.64
C GLU A 198 -15.30 -16.48 -6.46
N PHE A 199 -16.04 -15.92 -5.50
CA PHE A 199 -15.95 -14.52 -5.14
C PHE A 199 -14.53 -14.13 -4.74
N LYS A 200 -13.91 -14.88 -3.83
CA LYS A 200 -12.56 -14.64 -3.33
C LYS A 200 -11.54 -14.60 -4.46
N LYS A 201 -11.52 -15.61 -5.33
CA LYS A 201 -10.64 -15.65 -6.51
C LYS A 201 -10.87 -14.45 -7.43
N PHE A 202 -12.13 -14.14 -7.71
CA PHE A 202 -12.48 -13.01 -8.55
C PHE A 202 -12.04 -11.67 -7.95
N PHE A 203 -12.27 -11.49 -6.65
CA PHE A 203 -11.95 -10.27 -5.92
C PHE A 203 -10.44 -10.06 -5.81
N ILE A 204 -9.67 -11.11 -5.49
CA ILE A 204 -8.20 -11.10 -5.50
C ILE A 204 -7.68 -10.69 -6.88
N ASN A 205 -8.21 -11.30 -7.95
CA ASN A 205 -7.77 -10.95 -9.31
C ASN A 205 -8.16 -9.49 -9.66
N LEU A 206 -9.38 -9.08 -9.32
CA LEU A 206 -9.87 -7.73 -9.60
C LEU A 206 -9.07 -6.64 -8.89
N LEU A 207 -8.68 -6.88 -7.64
CA LEU A 207 -7.96 -5.91 -6.80
C LEU A 207 -6.44 -6.09 -6.86
N PHE A 208 -5.93 -7.20 -6.32
CA PHE A 208 -4.51 -7.38 -6.06
C PHE A 208 -3.75 -7.68 -7.35
N THR A 209 -4.24 -8.60 -8.19
CA THR A 209 -3.56 -8.94 -9.45
C THR A 209 -3.42 -7.71 -10.34
N LYS A 210 -4.53 -6.99 -10.58
CA LYS A 210 -4.49 -5.77 -11.41
C LYS A 210 -3.62 -4.67 -10.80
N TYR A 211 -3.63 -4.52 -9.47
CA TYR A 211 -2.77 -3.58 -8.77
C TYR A 211 -1.28 -3.89 -8.95
N TYR A 212 -0.84 -5.12 -8.68
CA TYR A 212 0.57 -5.49 -8.84
C TYR A 212 1.01 -5.55 -10.31
N LYS A 213 0.14 -5.97 -11.25
CA LYS A 213 0.42 -5.89 -12.69
C LYS A 213 0.53 -4.46 -13.21
N SER A 214 0.06 -3.46 -12.46
CA SER A 214 0.21 -2.05 -12.84
C SER A 214 1.57 -1.44 -12.49
N ILE A 215 2.43 -2.17 -11.76
CA ILE A 215 3.77 -1.68 -11.42
C ILE A 215 4.55 -1.41 -12.71
N VAL A 216 5.01 -0.18 -12.87
CA VAL A 216 5.99 0.20 -13.89
C VAL A 216 7.03 1.14 -13.30
N ARG A 217 8.25 1.12 -13.85
CA ARG A 217 9.30 2.06 -13.42
C ARG A 217 8.95 3.50 -13.81
N ILE A 218 9.29 4.47 -12.97
CA ILE A 218 8.93 5.89 -13.17
C ILE A 218 9.55 6.49 -14.44
N ASP A 219 10.75 6.02 -14.83
CA ASP A 219 11.44 6.41 -16.06
C ASP A 219 10.71 5.95 -17.33
N LYS A 220 9.99 4.83 -17.25
CA LYS A 220 9.15 4.29 -18.32
C LYS A 220 7.71 4.81 -18.29
N TYR A 221 7.30 5.48 -17.20
CA TYR A 221 5.93 5.96 -17.02
C TYR A 221 5.60 7.18 -17.91
N LYS A 222 4.57 7.04 -18.75
CA LYS A 222 4.08 8.05 -19.71
C LYS A 222 2.83 8.82 -19.29
N GLY A 223 2.29 8.63 -18.09
CA GLY A 223 1.19 9.48 -17.57
C GLY A 223 -0.24 8.95 -17.71
N ASN A 224 -0.44 7.65 -17.93
CA ASN A 224 -1.75 7.06 -18.23
C ASN A 224 -2.55 6.56 -17.00
N PHE A 225 -2.03 6.69 -15.78
CA PHE A 225 -2.76 6.25 -14.59
C PHE A 225 -3.78 7.29 -14.15
N LYS A 226 -4.99 6.81 -13.86
CA LYS A 226 -6.11 7.61 -13.34
C LYS A 226 -5.79 8.14 -11.95
N VAL A 227 -5.25 7.28 -11.08
CA VAL A 227 -4.81 7.62 -9.72
C VAL A 227 -3.42 7.01 -9.49
N PRO A 228 -2.33 7.73 -9.82
CA PRO A 228 -0.98 7.20 -9.66
C PRO A 228 -0.48 7.32 -8.21
N GLU A 229 0.14 6.25 -7.75
CA GLU A 229 0.92 6.18 -6.51
C GLU A 229 2.39 5.97 -6.86
N PHE A 230 3.28 6.76 -6.28
CA PHE A 230 4.71 6.72 -6.58
C PHE A 230 5.48 6.22 -5.37
N TRP A 231 6.45 5.35 -5.63
CA TRP A 231 7.32 4.77 -4.63
C TRP A 231 8.76 5.16 -4.97
N ILE A 232 9.33 6.04 -4.16
CA ILE A 232 10.65 6.64 -4.39
C ILE A 232 11.71 5.88 -3.59
N GLY A 233 12.62 5.20 -4.29
CA GLY A 233 13.53 4.19 -3.72
C GLY A 233 14.81 4.74 -3.08
N GLU A 234 14.80 5.95 -2.54
CA GLU A 234 15.93 6.50 -1.77
C GLU A 234 15.49 7.64 -0.85
N ASP A 235 16.33 7.96 0.15
CA ASP A 235 16.15 9.09 1.04
C ASP A 235 16.29 10.43 0.30
N VAL A 236 15.47 11.42 0.67
CA VAL A 236 15.48 12.75 0.04
C VAL A 236 15.90 13.83 1.04
N PRO A 237 16.98 14.60 0.80
CA PRO A 237 17.40 15.68 1.69
C PRO A 237 16.35 16.78 1.82
N ILE A 238 16.02 17.17 3.06
CA ILE A 238 14.99 18.20 3.30
C ILE A 238 15.39 19.58 2.76
N SER A 239 16.70 19.84 2.59
CA SER A 239 17.22 21.06 1.98
C SER A 239 16.80 21.25 0.52
N ARG A 240 16.30 20.18 -0.12
CA ARG A 240 15.76 20.19 -1.50
C ARG A 240 14.23 20.10 -1.54
N CYS A 241 13.58 20.27 -0.38
CA CYS A 241 12.14 20.13 -0.23
C CYS A 241 11.49 21.48 0.07
N GLU A 242 10.26 21.64 -0.41
CA GLU A 242 9.37 22.73 -0.05
C GLU A 242 8.25 22.21 0.86
N PHE A 243 7.92 22.95 1.92
CA PHE A 243 6.93 22.52 2.90
C PHE A 243 5.64 23.33 2.75
N GLY A 244 4.50 22.65 2.87
CA GLY A 244 3.21 23.32 2.80
C GLY A 244 2.12 22.61 3.56
N SER A 245 0.90 23.11 3.41
CA SER A 245 -0.27 22.50 4.01
C SER A 245 -1.55 22.75 3.22
N VAL A 246 -2.40 21.73 3.19
CA VAL A 246 -3.78 21.83 2.70
C VAL A 246 -4.59 22.61 3.74
N SER A 247 -5.25 23.68 3.30
CA SER A 247 -6.11 24.46 4.17
C SER A 247 -7.43 23.72 4.45
N PHE A 248 -8.04 23.93 5.62
CA PHE A 248 -9.36 23.35 5.90
C PHE A 248 -10.46 23.90 4.98
N LYS A 249 -10.27 25.11 4.43
CA LYS A 249 -11.15 25.67 3.40
C LYS A 249 -11.09 24.82 2.13
N GLU A 250 -9.88 24.57 1.63
CA GLU A 250 -9.65 23.73 0.45
C GLU A 250 -10.12 22.28 0.69
N LEU A 251 -9.90 21.73 1.88
CA LEU A 251 -10.42 20.41 2.25
C LEU A 251 -11.95 20.38 2.13
N LYS A 252 -12.65 21.32 2.79
CA LYS A 252 -14.11 21.41 2.78
C LYS A 252 -14.65 21.60 1.37
N GLU A 253 -14.03 22.45 0.56
CA GLU A 253 -14.42 22.68 -0.84
C GLU A 253 -14.28 21.42 -1.69
N LYS A 254 -13.25 20.59 -1.44
CA LYS A 254 -12.98 19.38 -2.24
C LYS A 254 -13.72 18.13 -1.76
N THR A 255 -14.06 18.03 -0.47
CA THR A 255 -14.60 16.80 0.14
C THR A 255 -15.90 16.97 0.91
N GLY A 256 -16.30 18.20 1.23
CA GLY A 256 -17.38 18.50 2.18
C GLY A 256 -16.98 18.36 3.66
N VAL A 257 -15.78 17.83 3.97
CA VAL A 257 -15.34 17.60 5.36
C VAL A 257 -14.91 18.89 6.04
N THR A 258 -15.44 19.10 7.24
CA THR A 258 -15.15 20.25 8.08
C THR A 258 -13.96 20.00 9.03
N ARG A 259 -13.38 21.09 9.56
CA ARG A 259 -12.34 21.02 10.59
C ARG A 259 -12.81 20.27 11.84
N LYS A 260 -14.08 20.42 12.23
CA LYS A 260 -14.67 19.78 13.41
C LYS A 260 -14.60 18.25 13.29
N GLU A 261 -15.02 17.70 12.15
CA GLU A 261 -15.00 16.26 11.86
C GLU A 261 -13.58 15.65 11.83
N VAL A 262 -12.57 16.44 11.43
CA VAL A 262 -11.16 16.02 11.51
C VAL A 262 -10.66 16.03 12.94
N VAL A 263 -11.01 17.06 13.73
CA VAL A 263 -10.51 17.27 15.10
C VAL A 263 -11.14 16.30 16.10
N GLU A 264 -12.43 15.98 15.94
CA GLU A 264 -13.15 15.05 16.81
C GLU A 264 -12.61 13.61 16.70
N ARG A 265 -11.95 13.26 15.58
CA ARG A 265 -11.34 11.94 15.35
C ARG A 265 -9.88 11.85 15.79
N LYS A 266 -9.55 12.41 16.95
CA LYS A 266 -8.18 12.48 17.54
C LYS A 266 -7.40 11.17 17.39
N MET A 267 -6.07 11.32 17.35
CA MET A 267 -5.07 10.24 17.37
C MET A 267 -5.44 9.14 18.37
N THR A 268 -5.54 7.92 17.87
CA THR A 268 -5.74 6.72 18.69
C THR A 268 -4.46 6.41 19.48
N ARG A 269 -4.56 5.62 20.55
CA ARG A 269 -3.37 5.10 21.27
C ARG A 269 -2.43 4.31 20.35
N ALA A 270 -2.95 3.68 19.29
CA ALA A 270 -2.15 2.96 18.29
C ALA A 270 -1.28 3.92 17.44
N ASP A 271 -1.78 5.12 17.13
CA ASP A 271 -0.99 6.16 16.44
C ASP A 271 0.23 6.63 17.27
N LEU A 272 0.14 6.51 18.60
CA LEU A 272 1.20 6.87 19.53
C LEU A 272 2.22 5.75 19.73
N SER A 273 1.85 4.47 19.52
CA SER A 273 2.75 3.32 19.66
C SER A 273 3.66 3.13 18.45
N GLU A 274 3.18 3.35 17.22
CA GLU A 274 4.04 3.37 16.01
C GLU A 274 5.19 4.39 16.12
N ARG A 275 4.96 5.49 16.86
CA ARG A 275 5.96 6.54 17.12
C ARG A 275 7.16 6.02 17.89
N LYS A 276 6.96 5.12 18.85
CA LYS A 276 8.04 4.50 19.64
C LYS A 276 8.84 3.50 18.80
N LYS A 277 8.19 2.77 17.87
CA LYS A 277 8.85 1.80 16.98
C LYS A 277 9.72 2.46 15.91
N LYS A 278 9.36 3.66 15.42
CA LYS A 278 10.21 4.40 14.45
C LYS A 278 11.45 5.02 15.08
N SER A 279 11.38 5.50 16.33
CA SER A 279 12.56 6.07 16.99
C SER A 279 13.65 5.03 17.25
N SER A 280 13.28 3.80 17.62
CA SER A 280 14.22 2.68 17.83
C SER A 280 14.89 2.19 16.54
N ARG A 281 14.20 2.30 15.40
CA ARG A 281 14.78 1.96 14.08
C ARG A 281 15.84 2.97 13.63
N SER A 282 15.66 4.27 13.93
CA SER A 282 16.67 5.30 13.63
C SER A 282 17.96 5.14 14.44
N SER A 283 17.88 4.61 15.67
CA SER A 283 19.05 4.32 16.49
C SER A 283 19.81 3.08 16.00
N LEU A 284 19.13 2.09 15.42
CA LEU A 284 19.77 0.90 14.85
C LEU A 284 20.50 1.19 13.53
N LEU A 285 19.99 2.12 12.72
CA LEU A 285 20.65 2.57 11.48
C LEU A 285 21.84 3.52 11.73
N LYS A 286 21.93 4.15 12.90
CA LYS A 286 23.11 4.92 13.32
C LYS A 286 24.19 4.08 14.01
N ALA A 287 23.88 2.81 14.31
CA ALA A 287 24.79 1.87 14.98
C ALA A 287 25.43 0.85 14.01
N ARG A 288 25.27 1.05 12.70
CA ARG A 288 26.01 0.39 11.61
C ARG A 288 26.80 1.45 10.86
#